data_AF-A0A7R9TVD6-F1
#
_entry.id   AF-A0A7R9TVD6-F1
#
_cell.length_a   1.000
_cell.length_b   1.000
_cell.length_c   1.000
_cell.angle_alpha   90.00
_cell.angle_beta   90.00
_cell.angle_gamma   90.00
#
_symmetry.space_group_name_H-M   'P 1'
#
loop_
_entity.id
_entity.type
_entity.pdbx_description
1 polymer ?
#
loop_
_entity_poly.entity_id
_entity_poly.type
_entity_poly.pdbx_seq_one_letter_code
_entity_poly.pdbx_strand_id
1 'polypeptide(L)'
;DDDDDDEAAHANLLDDVVGKDRTSRRPGDETTRRRKLKRGITEAYAEGEYNLGANAGTGGSGSGGGLSINALMASVGDDASALGGARRRLERVANKKAKPHAAPLPKIVSARLERKAAYEATGEAITKWQPLVKENREKPTLKFTDEERNKMNRKKSLAALNSDFVPTTDFETELMKKLEAANMATGKDVERAEDLAMNHLSVEEVKERRARLAKMRNLLFKHELKAKRVKAIKSKTFHRHNRKTGAAVKMIDGEEVHDDDAALEGLGDDADDSAEARREYLRAQERMLLKHKNTSRWAKRAIKKGLAHLPGTKEAIAEQLRIGQELKRKIGIGGERRGGGGDDG
;
A
#
# COMPACT_ATOMS: atom_id res chain seq x y z
N ASP A 1 26.46 -17.08 19.32
CA ASP A 1 26.42 -18.34 18.56
C ASP A 1 25.07 -18.61 17.91
N ASP A 2 23.96 -17.98 18.33
CA ASP A 2 22.64 -18.22 17.71
C ASP A 2 22.30 -17.30 16.51
N ASP A 3 23.05 -16.20 16.28
CA ASP A 3 22.74 -15.24 15.19
C ASP A 3 23.28 -15.69 13.81
N ASP A 4 24.29 -16.56 13.77
CA ASP A 4 24.92 -16.99 12.51
C ASP A 4 24.09 -18.06 11.76
N ASP A 5 23.28 -18.83 12.48
CA ASP A 5 22.46 -19.90 11.90
C ASP A 5 21.24 -19.36 11.12
N ASP A 6 20.67 -18.23 11.57
CA ASP A 6 19.53 -17.59 10.92
C ASP A 6 19.91 -16.94 9.58
N GLU A 7 21.14 -16.44 9.47
CA GLU A 7 21.64 -15.83 8.24
C GLU A 7 21.92 -16.89 7.15
N ALA A 8 22.38 -18.08 7.56
CA ALA A 8 22.55 -19.23 6.68
C ALA A 8 21.20 -19.79 6.18
N ALA A 9 20.19 -19.85 7.06
CA ALA A 9 18.84 -20.27 6.68
C ALA A 9 18.19 -19.30 5.68
N HIS A 10 18.34 -18.00 5.90
CA HIS A 10 17.85 -16.95 5.01
C HIS A 10 18.55 -16.99 3.64
N ALA A 11 19.87 -17.22 3.61
CA ALA A 11 20.63 -17.35 2.37
C ALA A 11 20.20 -18.57 1.53
N ASN A 12 19.91 -19.70 2.18
CA ASN A 12 19.41 -20.90 1.50
C ASN A 12 17.99 -20.71 0.93
N LEU A 13 17.12 -20.01 1.66
CA LEU A 13 15.77 -19.67 1.18
C LEU A 13 15.81 -18.78 -0.06
N LEU A 14 16.75 -17.83 -0.12
CA LEU A 14 16.94 -16.97 -1.29
C LEU A 14 17.48 -17.74 -2.51
N ASP A 15 18.35 -18.73 -2.29
CA ASP A 15 18.93 -19.57 -3.36
C ASP A 15 17.87 -20.49 -4.00
N ASP A 16 16.90 -20.96 -3.22
CA ASP A 16 15.76 -21.77 -3.69
C ASP A 16 14.70 -20.94 -4.45
N VAL A 17 14.49 -19.68 -4.07
CA VAL A 17 13.49 -18.80 -4.69
C VAL A 17 14.00 -18.15 -5.98
N VAL A 18 15.28 -17.78 -6.03
CA VAL A 18 15.87 -17.01 -7.16
C VAL A 18 16.63 -17.92 -8.13
N GLY A 19 17.03 -19.12 -7.70
CA GLY A 19 17.85 -20.03 -8.48
C GLY A 19 19.31 -19.61 -8.48
N LYS A 20 20.20 -20.57 -8.20
CA LYS A 20 21.63 -20.37 -7.95
C LYS A 20 22.32 -19.54 -9.03
N ASP A 21 22.64 -18.29 -8.69
CA ASP A 21 23.31 -17.35 -9.57
C ASP A 21 24.74 -17.83 -9.86
N ARG A 22 25.08 -18.02 -11.14
CA ARG A 22 26.35 -18.62 -11.59
C ARG A 22 27.56 -17.69 -11.48
N THR A 23 27.45 -16.61 -10.72
CA THR A 23 28.39 -15.47 -10.79
C THR A 23 29.47 -15.45 -9.70
N SER A 24 29.44 -16.39 -8.73
CA SER A 24 30.42 -16.42 -7.62
C SER A 24 31.51 -17.51 -7.73
N ARG A 25 31.78 -18.05 -8.92
CA ARG A 25 32.88 -19.03 -9.08
C ARG A 25 34.23 -18.33 -9.28
N ARG A 26 35.01 -18.25 -8.20
CA ARG A 26 36.43 -17.88 -8.18
C ARG A 26 37.25 -18.75 -9.18
N PRO A 27 38.17 -18.17 -9.96
CA PRO A 27 39.01 -18.93 -10.89
C PRO A 27 40.22 -19.49 -10.13
N GLY A 28 40.27 -20.80 -9.90
CA GLY A 28 41.44 -21.38 -9.22
C GLY A 28 41.34 -22.82 -8.72
N ASP A 29 40.44 -23.66 -9.26
CA ASP A 29 40.53 -25.11 -8.99
C ASP A 29 40.29 -25.92 -10.27
N GLU A 30 41.40 -26.46 -10.76
CA GLU A 30 41.57 -27.12 -12.04
C GLU A 30 41.47 -28.63 -11.84
N THR A 31 40.25 -29.18 -11.81
CA THR A 31 40.02 -30.60 -12.11
C THR A 31 39.44 -30.72 -13.51
N THR A 32 40.35 -30.92 -14.46
CA THR A 32 40.07 -31.04 -15.90
C THR A 32 39.31 -32.32 -16.24
N ARG A 33 38.01 -32.37 -15.93
CA ARG A 33 37.08 -33.20 -16.72
C ARG A 33 36.84 -32.48 -18.04
N ARG A 34 37.80 -32.60 -18.97
CA ARG A 34 37.64 -32.21 -20.37
C ARG A 34 36.44 -32.99 -20.91
N ARG A 35 35.25 -32.36 -20.92
CA ARG A 35 34.15 -32.81 -21.76
C ARG A 35 34.65 -32.65 -23.19
N LYS A 36 35.19 -33.73 -23.78
CA LYS A 36 35.41 -33.81 -25.22
C LYS A 36 34.07 -33.42 -25.84
N LEU A 37 34.01 -32.27 -26.53
CA LEU A 37 32.88 -32.00 -27.42
C LEU A 37 32.83 -33.21 -28.35
N LYS A 38 31.76 -34.02 -28.26
CA LYS A 38 31.46 -34.99 -29.30
C LYS A 38 31.40 -34.17 -30.58
N ARG A 39 32.30 -34.47 -31.53
CA ARG A 39 32.25 -33.94 -32.89
C ARG A 39 30.79 -33.97 -33.33
N GLY A 40 30.28 -32.84 -33.80
CA GLY A 40 28.89 -32.71 -34.21
C GLY A 40 28.59 -33.80 -35.23
N ILE A 41 27.85 -34.82 -34.79
CA ILE A 41 27.23 -35.78 -35.69
C ILE A 41 26.10 -34.98 -36.35
N THR A 42 26.38 -34.45 -37.54
CA THR A 42 25.42 -33.71 -38.36
C THR A 42 24.51 -34.62 -39.18
N GLU A 43 24.80 -35.92 -39.15
CA GLU A 43 24.13 -36.95 -39.92
C GLU A 43 23.22 -37.81 -39.04
N ALA A 44 22.01 -38.09 -39.55
CA ALA A 44 20.98 -38.78 -38.78
C ALA A 44 21.28 -40.27 -38.52
N TYR A 45 22.30 -40.84 -39.19
CA TYR A 45 22.62 -42.27 -39.13
C TYR A 45 24.14 -42.48 -39.03
N ALA A 46 24.54 -43.56 -38.34
CA ALA A 46 25.93 -43.97 -38.23
C ALA A 46 26.41 -44.57 -39.56
N GLU A 47 27.55 -44.09 -40.08
CA GLU A 47 28.18 -44.64 -41.27
C GLU A 47 28.51 -46.13 -41.07
N GLY A 48 28.08 -46.97 -42.02
CA GLY A 48 28.27 -48.41 -42.00
C GLY A 48 27.83 -48.99 -43.33
N GLU A 49 28.39 -50.13 -43.71
CA GLU A 49 28.17 -50.77 -45.03
C GLU A 49 26.68 -51.11 -45.30
N TYR A 50 25.87 -51.19 -44.24
CA TYR A 50 24.43 -51.43 -44.31
C TYR A 50 23.57 -50.16 -44.22
N ASN A 51 24.20 -48.99 -43.98
CA ASN A 51 23.57 -47.67 -43.95
C ASN A 51 23.93 -46.90 -45.22
N LEU A 52 23.43 -47.38 -46.36
CA LEU A 52 23.41 -46.60 -47.59
C LEU A 52 22.42 -45.45 -47.38
N GLY A 53 22.93 -44.24 -47.17
CA GLY A 53 22.10 -43.05 -47.01
C GLY A 53 21.07 -42.96 -48.13
N ALA A 54 19.87 -42.45 -47.84
CA ALA A 54 18.73 -42.40 -48.75
C ALA A 54 18.97 -41.65 -50.09
N ASN A 55 20.19 -41.14 -50.31
CA ASN A 55 20.62 -40.49 -51.54
C ASN A 55 21.70 -41.27 -52.33
N ALA A 56 22.01 -42.51 -51.96
CA ALA A 56 22.89 -43.42 -52.71
C ALA A 56 22.21 -43.98 -53.99
N GLY A 57 21.47 -43.13 -54.71
CA GLY A 57 20.71 -43.50 -55.90
C GLY A 57 20.40 -42.35 -56.86
N THR A 58 20.89 -41.12 -56.62
CA THR A 58 20.65 -39.98 -57.51
C THR A 58 21.90 -39.62 -58.31
N GLY A 59 22.40 -40.60 -59.07
CA GLY A 59 23.54 -40.44 -59.96
C GLY A 59 23.48 -41.49 -61.06
N GLY A 60 22.49 -41.38 -61.95
CA GLY A 60 22.36 -42.31 -63.08
C GLY A 60 21.02 -42.15 -63.79
N SER A 61 21.04 -41.45 -64.91
CA SER A 61 19.97 -41.50 -65.90
C SER A 61 19.84 -42.93 -66.43
N GLY A 62 18.68 -43.56 -66.25
CA GLY A 62 18.30 -44.81 -66.93
C GLY A 62 17.92 -45.96 -65.99
N SER A 63 16.64 -46.33 -66.02
CA SER A 63 15.98 -47.49 -65.37
C SER A 63 15.20 -47.18 -64.08
N GLY A 64 13.89 -47.02 -64.24
CA GLY A 64 12.91 -46.81 -63.18
C GLY A 64 12.66 -48.06 -62.35
N GLY A 65 13.56 -48.35 -61.41
CA GLY A 65 13.49 -49.52 -60.52
C GLY A 65 13.62 -49.20 -59.03
N GLY A 66 13.39 -47.96 -58.60
CA GLY A 66 13.31 -47.66 -57.17
C GLY A 66 12.02 -48.24 -56.59
N LEU A 67 12.12 -49.19 -55.66
CA LEU A 67 10.97 -49.74 -54.94
C LEU A 67 10.19 -48.61 -54.25
N SER A 68 9.06 -48.23 -54.83
CA SER A 68 8.18 -47.23 -54.22
C SER A 68 7.35 -47.88 -53.11
N ILE A 69 7.01 -47.08 -52.10
CA ILE A 69 6.20 -47.54 -50.97
C ILE A 69 4.82 -48.07 -51.43
N ASN A 70 4.33 -47.54 -52.55
CA ASN A 70 3.11 -47.99 -53.21
C ASN A 70 3.29 -49.36 -53.89
N ALA A 71 4.46 -49.64 -54.46
CA ALA A 71 4.79 -50.95 -55.03
C ALA A 71 4.92 -52.04 -53.94
N LEU A 72 5.48 -51.69 -52.78
CA LEU A 72 5.53 -52.58 -51.61
C LEU A 72 4.14 -52.88 -51.04
N MET A 73 3.25 -51.87 -51.01
CA MET A 73 1.85 -52.03 -50.59
C MET A 73 1.03 -52.90 -51.55
N ALA A 74 1.34 -52.89 -52.86
CA ALA A 74 0.61 -53.69 -53.85
C ALA A 74 0.83 -55.20 -53.69
N SER A 75 1.95 -55.62 -53.11
CA SER A 75 2.27 -57.05 -52.83
C SER A 75 1.60 -57.59 -51.57
N VAL A 76 1.15 -56.71 -50.67
CA VAL A 76 0.41 -57.05 -49.45
C VAL A 76 -1.07 -57.01 -49.81
N GLY A 77 -1.61 -58.15 -50.24
CA GLY A 77 -3.03 -58.30 -50.59
C GLY A 77 -3.99 -57.89 -49.44
N ASP A 78 -5.25 -57.67 -49.79
CA ASP A 78 -6.29 -57.17 -48.87
C ASP A 78 -6.63 -58.12 -47.71
N ASP A 79 -6.11 -59.35 -47.71
CA ASP A 79 -6.43 -60.43 -46.76
C ASP A 79 -5.63 -60.38 -45.44
N ALA A 80 -4.65 -59.49 -45.30
CA ALA A 80 -3.83 -59.39 -44.08
C ALA A 80 -4.48 -58.51 -43.00
N SER A 81 -5.59 -58.97 -42.41
CA SER A 81 -6.31 -58.28 -41.33
C SER A 81 -5.44 -57.95 -40.10
N ALA A 82 -4.40 -58.75 -39.85
CA ALA A 82 -3.38 -58.51 -38.81
C ALA A 82 -2.43 -57.33 -39.09
N LEU A 83 -2.34 -56.84 -40.33
CA LEU A 83 -1.42 -55.77 -40.76
C LEU A 83 -2.10 -54.41 -41.00
N GLY A 84 -3.40 -54.28 -40.71
CA GLY A 84 -4.17 -53.06 -40.97
C GLY A 84 -3.66 -51.79 -40.26
N GLY A 85 -2.94 -51.93 -39.15
CA GLY A 85 -2.28 -50.81 -38.47
C GLY A 85 -1.02 -50.32 -39.20
N ALA A 86 -0.22 -51.24 -39.74
CA ALA A 86 0.98 -50.95 -40.51
C ALA A 86 0.61 -50.32 -41.87
N ARG A 87 -0.42 -50.85 -42.55
CA ARG A 87 -0.97 -50.29 -43.80
C ARG A 87 -1.40 -48.83 -43.63
N ARG A 88 -2.12 -48.50 -42.55
CA ARG A 88 -2.53 -47.11 -42.23
C ARG A 88 -1.36 -46.16 -41.92
N ARG A 89 -0.24 -46.67 -41.41
CA ARG A 89 0.99 -45.88 -41.20
C ARG A 89 1.71 -45.67 -42.53
N LEU A 90 1.81 -46.72 -43.33
CA LEU A 90 2.46 -46.71 -44.64
C LEU A 90 1.70 -45.83 -45.62
N GLU A 91 0.38 -45.86 -45.61
CA GLU A 91 -0.50 -44.96 -46.37
C GLU A 91 -0.36 -43.50 -45.93
N ARG A 92 -0.15 -43.23 -44.64
CA ARG A 92 0.14 -41.87 -44.16
C ARG A 92 1.49 -41.35 -44.66
N VAL A 93 2.50 -42.22 -44.74
CA VAL A 93 3.82 -41.87 -45.29
C VAL A 93 3.75 -41.73 -46.81
N ALA A 94 3.07 -42.65 -47.50
CA ALA A 94 2.84 -42.63 -48.94
C ALA A 94 2.12 -41.36 -49.40
N ASN A 95 1.07 -40.97 -48.66
CA ASN A 95 0.29 -39.76 -48.94
C ASN A 95 0.96 -38.46 -48.44
N LYS A 96 2.22 -38.51 -47.99
CA LYS A 96 2.95 -37.36 -47.43
C LYS A 96 2.21 -36.67 -46.27
N LYS A 97 1.27 -37.36 -45.62
CA LYS A 97 0.51 -36.87 -44.46
C LYS A 97 1.36 -36.93 -43.19
N ALA A 98 2.33 -37.85 -43.14
CA ALA A 98 3.38 -37.89 -42.13
C ALA A 98 4.65 -37.22 -42.69
N LYS A 99 4.75 -35.89 -42.57
CA LYS A 99 6.00 -35.18 -42.89
C LYS A 99 6.93 -35.24 -41.67
N PRO A 100 8.19 -35.67 -41.84
CA PRO A 100 9.17 -35.57 -40.77
C PRO A 100 9.36 -34.12 -40.36
N HIS A 101 9.59 -33.88 -39.07
CA HIS A 101 9.88 -32.53 -38.57
C HIS A 101 11.16 -32.00 -39.23
N ALA A 102 11.14 -30.74 -39.66
CA ALA A 102 12.32 -30.09 -40.17
C ALA A 102 13.41 -30.04 -39.07
N ALA A 103 14.67 -30.12 -39.48
CA ALA A 103 15.78 -29.95 -38.55
C ALA A 103 15.65 -28.60 -37.82
N PRO A 104 15.87 -28.55 -36.50
CA PRO A 104 15.74 -27.33 -35.74
C PRO A 104 16.71 -26.27 -36.27
N LEU A 105 16.19 -25.05 -36.48
CA LEU A 105 17.01 -23.94 -36.94
C LEU A 105 18.08 -23.58 -35.89
N PRO A 106 19.20 -22.95 -36.31
CA PRO A 106 20.16 -22.38 -35.37
C PRO A 106 19.46 -21.41 -34.40
N LYS A 107 19.84 -21.45 -33.12
CA LYS A 107 19.19 -20.70 -32.03
C LYS A 107 18.96 -19.21 -32.34
N ILE A 108 19.91 -18.57 -33.02
CA ILE A 108 19.82 -17.15 -33.38
C ILE A 108 18.69 -16.90 -34.39
N VAL A 109 18.53 -17.82 -35.34
CA VAL A 109 17.50 -17.73 -36.38
C VAL A 109 16.12 -18.07 -35.79
N SER A 110 16.03 -19.13 -34.97
CA SER A 110 14.76 -19.46 -34.30
C SER A 110 14.30 -18.33 -33.38
N ALA A 111 15.19 -17.78 -32.55
CA ALA A 111 14.87 -16.65 -31.66
C ALA A 111 14.50 -15.37 -32.42
N ARG A 112 15.02 -15.17 -33.64
CA ARG A 112 14.60 -14.06 -34.51
C ARG A 112 13.17 -14.26 -35.02
N LEU A 113 12.85 -15.48 -35.45
CA LEU A 113 11.50 -15.83 -35.93
C LEU A 113 10.47 -15.76 -34.80
N GLU A 114 10.82 -16.29 -33.62
CA GLU A 114 9.99 -16.21 -32.41
C GLU A 114 9.72 -14.76 -32.02
N ARG A 115 10.74 -13.89 -32.01
CA ARG A 115 10.54 -12.46 -31.75
C ARG A 115 9.66 -11.79 -32.79
N LYS A 116 9.80 -12.15 -34.07
CA LYS A 116 8.94 -11.61 -35.13
C LYS A 116 7.48 -12.02 -34.92
N ALA A 117 7.23 -13.30 -34.65
CA ALA A 117 5.90 -13.81 -34.37
C ALA A 117 5.30 -13.18 -33.10
N ALA A 118 6.10 -13.01 -32.04
CA ALA A 118 5.68 -12.32 -30.83
C ALA A 118 5.36 -10.84 -31.09
N TYR A 119 6.14 -10.16 -31.93
CA TYR A 119 5.87 -8.77 -32.33
C TYR A 119 4.55 -8.64 -33.10
N GLU A 120 4.28 -9.55 -34.04
CA GLU A 120 3.00 -9.58 -34.76
C GLU A 120 1.82 -9.82 -33.81
N ALA A 121 1.92 -10.83 -32.92
CA ALA A 121 0.88 -11.14 -31.95
C ALA A 121 0.62 -9.99 -30.94
N THR A 122 1.69 -9.35 -30.47
CA THR A 122 1.59 -8.17 -29.59
C THR A 122 1.04 -6.96 -30.32
N GLY A 123 1.41 -6.76 -31.58
CA GLY A 123 0.85 -5.73 -32.45
C GLY A 123 -0.66 -5.88 -32.62
N GLU A 124 -1.15 -7.10 -32.84
CA GLU A 124 -2.59 -7.39 -32.88
C GLU A 124 -3.28 -7.11 -31.54
N ALA A 125 -2.66 -7.48 -30.42
CA ALA A 125 -3.19 -7.21 -29.09
C ALA A 125 -3.28 -5.70 -28.79
N ILE A 126 -2.26 -4.93 -29.17
CA ILE A 126 -2.24 -3.46 -29.02
C ILE A 126 -3.27 -2.80 -29.93
N THR A 127 -3.48 -3.35 -31.13
CA THR A 127 -4.47 -2.83 -32.11
C THR A 127 -5.88 -2.82 -31.52
N LYS A 128 -6.23 -3.77 -30.64
CA LYS A 128 -7.52 -3.79 -29.93
C LYS A 128 -7.78 -2.54 -29.08
N TRP A 129 -6.73 -1.86 -28.63
CA TRP A 129 -6.82 -0.64 -27.83
C TRP A 129 -6.88 0.65 -28.67
N GLN A 130 -6.54 0.59 -29.96
CA GLN A 130 -6.53 1.77 -30.84
C GLN A 130 -7.87 2.52 -30.89
N PRO A 131 -9.04 1.86 -30.98
CA PRO A 131 -10.33 2.55 -30.98
C PRO A 131 -10.56 3.35 -29.69
N LEU A 132 -10.25 2.76 -28.53
CA LEU A 132 -10.41 3.41 -27.23
C LEU A 132 -9.45 4.60 -27.06
N VAL A 133 -8.21 4.46 -27.53
CA VAL A 133 -7.24 5.57 -27.54
C VAL A 133 -7.70 6.70 -28.45
N LYS A 134 -8.22 6.37 -29.64
CA LYS A 134 -8.76 7.35 -30.58
C LYS A 134 -9.94 8.10 -29.98
N GLU A 135 -10.93 7.39 -29.43
CA GLU A 135 -12.08 7.97 -28.76
C GLU A 135 -11.65 8.91 -27.61
N ASN A 136 -10.66 8.50 -26.81
CA ASN A 136 -10.12 9.32 -25.73
C ASN A 136 -9.39 10.57 -26.24
N ARG A 137 -8.74 10.53 -27.41
CA ARG A 137 -8.12 11.71 -28.04
C ARG A 137 -9.14 12.67 -28.66
N GLU A 138 -10.25 12.14 -29.17
CA GLU A 138 -11.32 12.93 -29.78
C GLU A 138 -12.26 13.58 -28.76
N LYS A 139 -12.36 13.01 -27.55
CA LYS A 139 -13.16 13.58 -26.45
C LYS A 139 -12.65 14.98 -26.05
N PRO A 140 -13.52 16.01 -25.98
CA PRO A 140 -13.11 17.38 -25.62
C PRO A 140 -12.73 17.51 -24.14
N THR A 141 -13.28 16.66 -23.27
CA THR A 141 -12.91 16.60 -21.86
C THR A 141 -12.75 15.15 -21.42
N LEU A 142 -11.61 14.84 -20.80
CA LEU A 142 -11.34 13.56 -20.16
C LEU A 142 -11.58 13.70 -18.67
N LYS A 143 -12.49 12.89 -18.13
CA LYS A 143 -12.74 12.81 -16.68
C LYS A 143 -11.97 11.63 -16.11
N PHE A 144 -10.87 11.90 -15.40
CA PHE A 144 -10.11 10.90 -14.67
C PHE A 144 -10.77 10.59 -13.32
N THR A 145 -12.06 10.24 -13.34
CA THR A 145 -12.71 9.68 -12.17
C THR A 145 -12.43 8.18 -12.13
N ASP A 146 -12.28 7.64 -10.93
CA ASP A 146 -12.07 6.22 -10.69
C ASP A 146 -13.34 5.43 -11.10
N GLU A 147 -13.47 5.16 -12.41
CA GLU A 147 -14.62 4.44 -12.98
C GLU A 147 -14.72 3.03 -12.40
N GLU A 148 -13.59 2.43 -12.04
CA GLU A 148 -13.52 1.14 -11.33
C GLU A 148 -14.13 1.24 -9.94
N ARG A 149 -13.85 2.32 -9.20
CA ARG A 149 -14.53 2.59 -7.92
C ARG A 149 -16.04 2.77 -8.07
N ASN A 150 -16.52 3.32 -9.18
CA ASN A 150 -17.96 3.42 -9.46
C ASN A 150 -18.58 2.09 -9.87
N LYS A 151 -17.83 1.20 -10.51
CA LYS A 151 -18.23 -0.19 -10.82
C LYS A 151 -18.22 -1.11 -9.61
N MET A 152 -17.48 -0.75 -8.56
CA MET A 152 -17.50 -1.50 -7.31
C MET A 152 -18.89 -1.36 -6.66
N ASN A 153 -19.51 -2.50 -6.30
CA ASN A 153 -20.82 -2.58 -5.64
C ASN A 153 -20.78 -2.02 -4.21
N ARG A 154 -20.52 -0.72 -4.07
CA ARG A 154 -20.51 -0.03 -2.79
C ARG A 154 -21.93 0.44 -2.51
N LYS A 155 -22.54 -0.15 -1.50
CA LYS A 155 -23.80 0.33 -0.95
C LYS A 155 -23.55 1.64 -0.23
N LYS A 156 -24.15 2.72 -0.72
CA LYS A 156 -23.96 4.08 -0.18
C LYS A 156 -24.84 4.37 1.03
N SER A 157 -25.88 3.56 1.26
CA SER A 157 -26.85 3.76 2.33
C SER A 157 -26.93 2.55 3.25
N LEU A 158 -27.17 2.81 4.54
CA LEU A 158 -27.42 1.77 5.54
C LEU A 158 -28.69 0.97 5.22
N ALA A 159 -29.69 1.62 4.61
CA ALA A 159 -30.91 0.94 4.17
C ALA A 159 -30.65 -0.13 3.11
N ALA A 160 -29.77 0.14 2.13
CA ALA A 160 -29.38 -0.85 1.12
C ALA A 160 -28.49 -1.96 1.71
N LEU A 161 -27.77 -1.68 2.80
CA LEU A 161 -27.00 -2.70 3.51
C LEU A 161 -27.95 -3.65 4.25
N ASN A 162 -28.97 -3.11 4.93
CA ASN A 162 -29.98 -3.88 5.63
C ASN A 162 -30.90 -4.69 4.70
N SER A 163 -31.18 -4.22 3.47
CA SER A 163 -32.07 -4.94 2.54
C SER A 163 -31.53 -6.29 2.09
N ASP A 164 -30.21 -6.38 1.91
CA ASP A 164 -29.56 -7.63 1.47
C ASP A 164 -28.80 -8.29 2.63
N PHE A 165 -29.19 -7.96 3.87
CA PHE A 165 -28.62 -8.60 5.04
C PHE A 165 -29.06 -10.06 5.09
N VAL A 166 -28.08 -10.96 5.09
CA VAL A 166 -28.27 -12.40 5.27
C VAL A 166 -27.61 -12.77 6.60
N PRO A 167 -28.35 -13.33 7.57
CA PRO A 167 -27.78 -13.74 8.84
C PRO A 167 -26.77 -14.88 8.60
N THR A 168 -25.54 -14.72 9.11
CA THR A 168 -24.46 -15.69 8.87
C THR A 168 -24.06 -16.44 10.14
N THR A 169 -24.16 -15.79 11.29
CA THR A 169 -23.82 -16.40 12.58
C THR A 169 -25.04 -17.06 13.21
N ASP A 170 -24.82 -18.12 14.00
CA ASP A 170 -25.90 -18.84 14.70
C ASP A 170 -26.79 -17.89 15.51
N PHE A 171 -26.16 -16.95 16.22
CA PHE A 171 -26.85 -15.90 16.97
C PHE A 171 -27.74 -15.01 16.08
N GLU A 172 -27.24 -14.55 14.93
CA GLU A 172 -28.01 -13.74 13.99
C GLU A 172 -29.21 -14.53 13.44
N THR A 173 -29.04 -15.82 13.16
CA THR A 173 -30.14 -16.66 12.66
C THR A 173 -31.22 -16.88 13.73
N GLU A 174 -30.84 -17.11 14.99
CA GLU A 174 -31.78 -17.23 16.10
C GLU A 174 -32.52 -15.92 16.36
N LEU A 175 -31.81 -14.78 16.29
CA LEU A 175 -32.41 -13.46 16.44
C LEU A 175 -33.43 -13.21 15.32
N MET A 176 -33.06 -13.48 14.06
CA MET A 176 -33.96 -13.33 12.91
C MET A 176 -35.20 -14.22 13.04
N LYS A 177 -35.05 -15.49 13.44
CA LYS A 177 -36.19 -16.39 13.70
C LYS A 177 -37.13 -15.83 14.77
N LYS A 178 -36.59 -15.27 15.86
CA LYS A 178 -37.40 -14.63 16.91
C LYS A 178 -38.10 -13.37 16.40
N LEU A 179 -37.42 -12.57 15.58
CA LEU A 179 -37.98 -11.35 14.97
C LEU A 179 -39.12 -11.69 14.00
N GLU A 180 -38.95 -12.73 13.20
CA GLU A 180 -39.97 -13.27 12.28
C GLU A 180 -41.17 -13.82 13.05
N ALA A 181 -40.93 -14.61 14.11
CA ALA A 181 -42.01 -15.14 14.97
C ALA A 181 -42.82 -14.02 15.65
N ALA A 182 -42.17 -12.89 15.97
CA ALA A 182 -42.83 -11.71 16.51
C ALA A 182 -43.51 -10.83 15.44
N ASN A 183 -43.39 -11.15 14.14
CA ASN A 183 -43.79 -10.30 13.02
C ASN A 183 -43.16 -8.89 13.07
N MET A 184 -41.88 -8.80 13.46
CA MET A 184 -41.13 -7.54 13.62
C MET A 184 -39.88 -7.50 12.73
N ALA A 185 -39.84 -8.28 11.65
CA ALA A 185 -38.67 -8.42 10.77
C ALA A 185 -38.24 -7.08 10.14
N THR A 186 -39.22 -6.24 9.77
CA THR A 186 -38.98 -4.92 9.16
C THR A 186 -39.51 -3.81 10.06
N GLY A 187 -38.93 -2.61 9.98
CA GLY A 187 -39.45 -1.43 10.70
C GLY A 187 -40.92 -1.11 10.40
N LYS A 188 -41.41 -1.43 9.19
CA LYS A 188 -42.83 -1.34 8.82
C LYS A 188 -43.71 -2.39 9.53
N ASP A 189 -43.14 -3.51 9.92
CA ASP A 189 -43.87 -4.61 10.55
C ASP A 189 -44.14 -4.28 12.01
N VAL A 190 -43.18 -3.60 12.66
CA VAL A 190 -43.35 -3.00 13.98
C VAL A 190 -44.46 -1.96 13.99
N GLU A 191 -44.50 -1.06 12.99
CA GLU A 191 -45.59 -0.08 12.85
C GLU A 191 -46.94 -0.77 12.65
N ARG A 192 -47.01 -1.82 11.82
CA ARG A 192 -48.23 -2.61 11.62
C ARG A 192 -48.68 -3.34 12.89
N ALA A 193 -47.76 -3.89 13.66
CA ALA A 193 -48.05 -4.56 14.92
C ALA A 193 -48.56 -3.55 15.98
N GLU A 194 -47.97 -2.35 16.02
CA GLU A 194 -48.47 -1.25 16.85
C GLU A 194 -49.87 -0.83 16.44
N ASP A 195 -50.13 -0.70 15.14
CA ASP A 195 -51.45 -0.34 14.62
C ASP A 195 -52.52 -1.39 14.94
N LEU A 196 -52.19 -2.68 14.77
CA LEU A 196 -53.04 -3.78 15.20
C LEU A 196 -53.33 -3.73 16.70
N ALA A 197 -52.32 -3.41 17.52
CA ALA A 197 -52.50 -3.22 18.96
C ALA A 197 -53.31 -1.96 19.29
N MET A 198 -53.38 -0.95 18.41
CA MET A 198 -54.15 0.27 18.61
C MET A 198 -55.58 0.20 18.06
N ASN A 199 -55.98 -0.87 17.37
CA ASN A 199 -57.30 -1.00 16.73
C ASN A 199 -58.50 -0.89 17.69
N HIS A 200 -58.31 -1.05 19.00
CA HIS A 200 -59.36 -0.95 20.01
C HIS A 200 -59.57 0.48 20.54
N LEU A 201 -58.74 1.45 20.13
CA LEU A 201 -58.77 2.84 20.60
C LEU A 201 -59.43 3.77 19.57
N SER A 202 -59.94 4.90 20.04
CA SER A 202 -60.48 5.93 19.14
C SER A 202 -59.37 6.60 18.32
N VAL A 203 -59.72 7.14 17.15
CA VAL A 203 -58.75 7.73 16.20
C VAL A 203 -57.89 8.84 16.85
N GLU A 204 -58.47 9.62 17.75
CA GLU A 204 -57.75 10.70 18.46
C GLU A 204 -56.78 10.15 19.52
N GLU A 205 -57.18 9.13 20.28
CA GLU A 205 -56.31 8.46 21.25
C GLU A 205 -55.14 7.74 20.55
N VAL A 206 -55.38 7.15 19.38
CA VAL A 206 -54.32 6.54 18.57
C VAL A 206 -53.29 7.57 18.12
N LYS A 207 -53.73 8.75 17.66
CA LYS A 207 -52.83 9.86 17.28
C LYS A 207 -52.00 10.33 18.48
N GLU A 208 -52.62 10.55 19.63
CA GLU A 208 -51.92 10.98 20.84
C GLU A 208 -50.91 9.93 21.32
N ARG A 209 -51.28 8.66 21.26
CA ARG A 209 -50.41 7.55 21.68
C ARG A 209 -49.23 7.38 20.72
N ARG A 210 -49.46 7.47 19.40
CA ARG A 210 -48.37 7.51 18.40
C ARG A 210 -47.45 8.72 18.64
N ALA A 211 -48.00 9.89 18.92
CA ALA A 211 -47.20 11.09 19.22
C ALA A 211 -46.37 10.94 20.51
N ARG A 212 -46.92 10.32 21.57
CA ARG A 212 -46.17 9.98 22.78
C ARG A 212 -45.04 9.00 22.50
N LEU A 213 -45.31 7.91 21.78
CA LEU A 213 -44.30 6.91 21.42
C LEU A 213 -43.18 7.51 20.57
N ALA A 214 -43.52 8.35 19.58
CA ALA A 214 -42.54 9.07 18.78
C ALA A 214 -41.65 9.99 19.63
N LYS A 215 -42.23 10.72 20.60
CA LYS A 215 -41.46 11.54 21.55
C LYS A 215 -40.51 10.70 22.39
N MET A 216 -40.96 9.54 22.91
CA MET A 216 -40.12 8.63 23.70
C MET A 216 -38.96 8.07 22.86
N ARG A 217 -39.23 7.59 21.64
CA ARG A 217 -38.17 7.10 20.73
C ARG A 217 -37.13 8.18 20.43
N ASN A 218 -37.58 9.40 20.15
CA ASN A 218 -36.68 10.52 19.86
C ASN A 218 -35.87 10.95 21.10
N LEU A 219 -36.47 10.93 22.28
CA LEU A 219 -35.77 11.23 23.54
C LEU A 219 -34.64 10.23 23.79
N LEU A 220 -34.92 8.93 23.67
CA LEU A 220 -33.92 7.87 23.83
C LEU A 220 -32.78 8.01 22.81
N PHE A 221 -33.11 8.23 21.53
CA PHE A 221 -32.11 8.41 20.46
C PHE A 221 -31.24 9.65 20.68
N LYS A 222 -31.84 10.80 21.01
CA LYS A 222 -31.09 12.04 21.30
C LYS A 222 -30.19 11.89 22.52
N HIS A 223 -30.67 11.22 23.56
CA HIS A 223 -29.87 10.94 24.74
C HIS A 223 -28.66 10.06 24.39
N GLU A 224 -28.85 9.02 23.59
CA GLU A 224 -27.78 8.17 23.10
C GLU A 224 -26.74 8.95 22.27
N LEU A 225 -27.19 9.81 21.36
CA LEU A 225 -26.30 10.68 20.58
C LEU A 225 -25.50 11.65 21.47
N LYS A 226 -26.16 12.25 22.47
CA LYS A 226 -25.52 13.14 23.45
C LYS A 226 -24.47 12.37 24.27
N ALA A 227 -24.80 11.18 24.75
CA ALA A 227 -23.88 10.32 25.49
C ALA A 227 -22.66 9.94 24.65
N LYS A 228 -22.85 9.53 23.39
CA LYS A 228 -21.77 9.25 22.42
C LYS A 228 -20.88 10.48 22.21
N ARG A 229 -21.48 11.66 22.04
CA ARG A 229 -20.73 12.93 21.91
C ARG A 229 -19.92 13.24 23.16
N VAL A 230 -20.52 13.13 24.35
CA VAL A 230 -19.82 13.37 25.63
C VAL A 230 -18.67 12.37 25.80
N LYS A 231 -18.85 11.09 25.47
CA LYS A 231 -17.77 10.09 25.48
C LYS A 231 -16.63 10.46 24.52
N ALA A 232 -16.95 10.90 23.31
CA ALA A 232 -15.95 11.35 22.33
C ALA A 232 -15.22 12.63 22.76
N ILE A 233 -15.91 13.58 23.38
CA ILE A 233 -15.28 14.78 23.97
C ILE A 233 -14.33 14.33 25.09
N LYS A 234 -14.79 13.50 26.02
CA LYS A 234 -13.96 12.98 27.12
C LYS A 234 -12.74 12.21 26.60
N SER A 235 -12.89 11.35 25.59
CA SER A 235 -11.74 10.60 25.02
C SER A 235 -10.77 11.51 24.26
N LYS A 236 -11.25 12.48 23.48
CA LYS A 236 -10.39 13.45 22.78
C LYS A 236 -9.65 14.34 23.77
N THR A 237 -10.34 14.85 24.80
CA THR A 237 -9.75 15.65 25.87
C THR A 237 -8.73 14.83 26.65
N PHE A 238 -9.04 13.57 26.97
CA PHE A 238 -8.09 12.62 27.58
C PHE A 238 -6.85 12.42 26.72
N HIS A 239 -6.98 12.10 25.42
CA HIS A 239 -5.83 11.93 24.54
C HIS A 239 -5.07 13.24 24.28
N ARG A 240 -5.73 14.40 24.33
CA ARG A 240 -5.08 15.72 24.25
C ARG A 240 -4.24 15.97 25.51
N HIS A 241 -4.82 15.73 26.68
CA HIS A 241 -4.13 15.86 27.96
C HIS A 241 -2.96 14.87 28.04
N ASN A 242 -3.20 13.58 27.78
CA ASN A 242 -2.18 12.54 27.82
C ASN A 242 -1.05 12.77 26.80
N ARG A 243 -1.32 13.37 25.63
CA ARG A 243 -0.26 13.79 24.71
C ARG A 243 0.52 14.98 25.23
N LYS A 244 -0.14 15.96 25.89
CA LYS A 244 0.52 17.13 26.48
C LYS A 244 1.38 16.72 27.69
N THR A 245 0.83 15.93 28.62
CA THR A 245 1.53 15.44 29.81
C THR A 245 2.53 14.33 29.49
N GLY A 246 2.19 13.38 28.63
CA GLY A 246 3.09 12.31 28.21
C GLY A 246 4.25 12.79 27.33
N ALA A 247 4.04 13.83 26.50
CA ALA A 247 5.15 14.49 25.79
C ALA A 247 6.00 15.33 26.74
N ALA A 248 5.42 15.98 27.76
CA ALA A 248 6.20 16.66 28.79
C ALA A 248 7.06 15.67 29.58
N VAL A 249 6.50 14.54 30.03
CA VAL A 249 7.24 13.48 30.73
C VAL A 249 8.34 12.86 29.86
N LYS A 250 8.09 12.58 28.57
CA LYS A 250 9.14 12.07 27.66
C LYS A 250 10.24 13.09 27.32
N MET A 251 9.96 14.37 27.45
CA MET A 251 10.96 15.43 27.25
C MET A 251 11.77 15.70 28.52
N ILE A 252 11.29 15.24 29.68
CA ILE A 252 11.99 15.32 30.98
C ILE A 252 13.10 14.26 31.09
N ASP A 253 12.93 13.07 30.51
CA ASP A 253 13.95 12.00 30.54
C ASP A 253 15.18 12.25 29.62
N GLY A 254 15.22 13.37 28.87
CA GLY A 254 16.28 13.65 27.89
C GLY A 254 17.12 14.91 28.14
N GLU A 255 16.64 15.90 28.87
CA GLU A 255 17.37 17.12 29.26
C GLU A 255 16.46 17.88 30.24
N GLU A 256 16.98 18.36 31.37
CA GLU A 256 16.21 19.16 32.34
C GLU A 256 15.54 20.36 31.65
N VAL A 257 14.21 20.30 31.52
CA VAL A 257 13.39 21.43 31.12
C VAL A 257 12.37 21.69 32.23
N HIS A 258 12.65 22.69 33.05
CA HIS A 258 11.62 23.41 33.81
C HIS A 258 10.72 24.15 32.79
N ASP A 259 9.62 23.51 32.39
CA ASP A 259 8.54 24.12 31.60
C ASP A 259 7.46 24.64 32.56
N ASP A 260 7.56 25.91 32.96
CA ASP A 260 6.64 26.57 33.91
C ASP A 260 5.39 27.18 33.26
N ASP A 261 5.04 26.81 32.02
CA ASP A 261 3.78 27.26 31.39
C ASP A 261 2.54 26.48 31.89
N ALA A 262 2.74 25.39 32.66
CA ALA A 262 1.65 24.62 33.28
C ALA A 262 1.31 25.09 34.71
N ALA A 263 2.16 25.90 35.34
CA ALA A 263 1.96 26.39 36.71
C ALA A 263 1.23 27.74 36.79
N LEU A 264 1.06 28.44 35.65
CA LEU A 264 0.46 29.78 35.58
C LEU A 264 -1.05 29.79 35.31
N GLU A 265 -1.76 28.68 35.50
CA GLU A 265 -3.23 28.67 35.46
C GLU A 265 -3.83 28.42 36.88
N GLY A 266 -3.01 28.58 37.93
CA GLY A 266 -3.38 28.26 39.31
C GLY A 266 -3.00 29.27 40.41
N LEU A 267 -2.38 30.42 40.08
CA LEU A 267 -2.22 31.54 41.03
C LEU A 267 -3.17 32.65 40.55
N GLY A 268 -4.29 32.93 41.21
CA GLY A 268 -4.37 33.28 42.63
C GLY A 268 -4.34 34.80 42.71
N ASP A 269 -5.52 35.40 42.65
CA ASP A 269 -5.83 36.82 42.48
C ASP A 269 -5.63 37.64 43.77
N ASP A 270 -4.48 37.49 44.44
CA ASP A 270 -4.24 38.12 45.74
C ASP A 270 -2.77 38.54 45.93
N ALA A 271 -2.43 39.80 45.61
CA ALA A 271 -1.27 40.48 46.21
C ALA A 271 -1.33 42.01 46.01
N ASP A 272 -1.09 42.73 47.11
CA ASP A 272 -1.14 44.18 47.30
C ASP A 272 -0.53 45.04 46.18
N ASP A 273 -1.29 46.08 45.83
CA ASP A 273 -1.19 46.87 44.61
C ASP A 273 -0.23 48.07 44.74
N SER A 274 1.00 47.83 45.22
CA SER A 274 2.03 48.88 45.24
C SER A 274 2.72 49.00 43.87
N ALA A 275 2.97 50.23 43.41
CA ALA A 275 3.63 50.48 42.13
C ALA A 275 5.06 49.87 42.08
N GLU A 276 5.67 49.65 43.25
CA GLU A 276 6.94 48.96 43.41
C GLU A 276 6.77 47.45 43.28
N ALA A 277 5.74 46.84 43.90
CA ALA A 277 5.43 45.42 43.75
C ALA A 277 5.11 45.06 42.30
N ARG A 278 4.37 45.92 41.56
CA ARG A 278 4.14 45.73 40.12
C ARG A 278 5.44 45.79 39.31
N ARG A 279 6.36 46.71 39.63
CA ARG A 279 7.68 46.80 38.97
C ARG A 279 8.56 45.60 39.31
N GLU A 280 8.52 45.13 40.55
CA GLU A 280 9.27 43.96 41.03
C GLU A 280 8.71 42.67 40.43
N TYR A 281 7.40 42.56 40.31
CA TYR A 281 6.70 41.47 39.66
C TYR A 281 6.99 41.43 38.15
N LEU A 282 7.01 42.58 37.47
CA LEU A 282 7.44 42.67 36.07
C LEU A 282 8.94 42.34 35.91
N ARG A 283 9.80 42.75 36.86
CA ARG A 283 11.21 42.33 36.92
C ARG A 283 11.35 40.82 37.13
N ALA A 284 10.55 40.24 38.01
CA ALA A 284 10.53 38.82 38.29
C ALA A 284 10.03 38.04 37.07
N GLN A 285 8.97 38.52 36.40
CA GLN A 285 8.51 37.97 35.13
C GLN A 285 9.57 38.06 34.04
N GLU A 286 10.27 39.19 33.87
CA GLU A 286 11.34 39.30 32.86
C GLU A 286 12.55 38.41 33.17
N ARG A 287 12.89 38.24 34.46
CA ARG A 287 13.96 37.34 34.92
C ARG A 287 13.55 35.87 34.79
N MET A 288 12.30 35.55 35.08
CA MET A 288 11.73 34.20 35.00
C MET A 288 11.53 33.77 33.54
N LEU A 289 10.95 34.63 32.70
CA LEU A 289 10.67 34.32 31.30
C LEU A 289 11.90 34.45 30.39
N LEU A 290 12.96 35.15 30.84
CA LEU A 290 14.26 35.30 30.18
C LEU A 290 14.20 35.68 28.67
N LYS A 291 13.06 36.22 28.21
CA LYS A 291 12.66 36.28 26.79
C LYS A 291 13.62 37.05 25.88
N HIS A 292 14.26 38.10 26.38
CA HIS A 292 15.09 39.03 25.59
C HIS A 292 16.61 38.86 25.78
N LYS A 293 17.05 37.74 26.38
CA LYS A 293 18.47 37.42 26.60
C LYS A 293 18.97 36.26 25.73
N ASN A 294 18.52 36.16 24.47
CA ASN A 294 18.94 35.11 23.52
C ASN A 294 18.74 33.66 24.06
N THR A 295 17.94 33.48 25.10
CA THR A 295 17.65 32.17 25.68
C THR A 295 16.35 31.57 25.16
N SER A 296 15.67 32.28 24.25
CA SER A 296 14.50 31.76 23.54
C SER A 296 14.88 30.53 22.72
N ARG A 297 13.94 29.58 22.59
CA ARG A 297 14.17 28.32 21.88
C ARG A 297 14.63 28.55 20.43
N TRP A 298 14.13 29.59 19.79
CA TRP A 298 14.55 30.00 18.45
C TRP A 298 16.00 30.49 18.44
N ALA A 299 16.37 31.41 19.32
CA ALA A 299 17.70 32.00 19.33
C ALA A 299 18.79 30.98 19.74
N LYS A 300 18.50 30.13 20.75
CA LYS A 300 19.34 28.98 21.12
C LYS A 300 19.56 28.01 19.96
N ARG A 301 18.52 27.68 19.18
CA ARG A 301 18.65 26.80 17.99
C ARG A 301 19.41 27.48 16.85
N ALA A 302 19.19 28.77 16.62
CA ALA A 302 19.90 29.53 15.59
C ALA A 302 21.41 29.59 15.88
N ILE A 303 21.80 29.75 17.14
CA ILE A 303 23.20 29.68 17.58
C ILE A 303 23.73 28.24 17.48
N LYS A 304 23.03 27.24 18.03
CA LYS A 304 23.46 25.83 18.03
C LYS A 304 23.66 25.28 16.62
N LYS A 305 22.85 25.74 15.65
CA LYS A 305 22.97 25.34 14.23
C LYS A 305 23.95 26.21 13.43
N GLY A 306 24.61 27.19 14.04
CA GLY A 306 25.57 28.08 13.37
C GLY A 306 24.93 29.11 12.42
N LEU A 307 23.60 29.26 12.43
CA LEU A 307 22.85 30.17 11.54
C LEU A 307 22.87 31.63 12.02
N ALA A 308 23.53 31.93 13.14
CA ALA A 308 23.57 33.28 13.73
C ALA A 308 24.33 34.32 12.88
N HIS A 309 25.09 33.91 11.87
CA HIS A 309 25.85 34.80 10.99
C HIS A 309 25.06 35.29 9.76
N LEU A 310 23.89 34.69 9.47
CA LEU A 310 23.08 35.09 8.32
C LEU A 310 22.48 36.49 8.52
N PRO A 311 22.36 37.31 7.46
CA PRO A 311 22.04 38.73 7.58
C PRO A 311 20.72 39.00 8.33
N GLY A 312 19.67 38.18 8.16
CA GLY A 312 18.41 38.36 8.88
C GLY A 312 18.35 37.78 10.32
N THR A 313 19.08 36.71 10.60
CA THR A 313 19.09 36.09 11.94
C THR A 313 19.96 36.88 12.91
N LYS A 314 21.07 37.45 12.41
CA LYS A 314 21.96 38.34 13.16
C LYS A 314 21.23 39.61 13.58
N GLU A 315 20.46 40.20 12.67
CA GLU A 315 19.65 41.39 12.93
C GLU A 315 18.55 41.11 13.96
N ALA A 316 17.81 40.01 13.82
CA ALA A 316 16.78 39.63 14.79
C ALA A 316 17.35 39.31 16.18
N ILE A 317 18.52 38.68 16.27
CA ILE A 317 19.21 38.45 17.54
C ILE A 317 19.67 39.79 18.16
N ALA A 318 20.20 40.71 17.36
CA ALA A 318 20.64 42.02 17.82
C ALA A 318 19.46 42.91 18.27
N GLU A 319 18.34 42.84 17.57
CA GLU A 319 17.10 43.55 17.91
C GLU A 319 16.51 43.04 19.23
N GLN A 320 16.48 41.72 19.42
CA GLN A 320 16.07 41.10 20.69
C GLN A 320 16.96 41.56 21.87
N LEU A 321 18.27 41.69 21.65
CA LEU A 321 19.21 42.22 22.65
C LEU A 321 19.02 43.72 22.89
N ARG A 322 18.72 44.50 21.84
CA ARG A 322 18.44 45.94 21.92
C ARG A 322 17.18 46.20 22.73
N ILE A 323 16.09 45.48 22.48
CA ILE A 323 14.85 45.54 23.29
C ILE A 323 15.18 45.22 24.75
N GLY A 324 15.97 44.18 25.01
CA GLY A 324 16.39 43.83 26.37
C GLY A 324 17.20 44.94 27.07
N GLN A 325 18.01 45.71 26.35
CA GLN A 325 18.72 46.87 26.89
C GLN A 325 17.80 48.07 27.12
N GLU A 326 16.86 48.33 26.20
CA GLU A 326 15.86 49.40 26.33
C GLU A 326 14.93 49.17 27.52
N LEU A 327 14.52 47.92 27.77
CA LEU A 327 13.73 47.54 28.96
C LEU A 327 14.53 47.76 30.25
N LYS A 328 15.79 47.32 30.30
CA LYS A 328 16.68 47.59 31.45
C LYS A 328 16.85 49.09 31.73
N ARG A 329 16.93 49.92 30.68
CA ARG A 329 16.99 51.39 30.80
C ARG A 329 15.69 51.96 31.34
N LYS A 330 14.53 51.54 30.81
CA LYS A 330 13.20 51.97 31.27
C LYS A 330 12.90 51.56 32.73
N ILE A 331 13.43 50.42 33.16
CA ILE A 331 13.28 49.91 34.53
C ILE A 331 14.27 50.57 35.50
N GLY A 332 15.21 51.40 35.01
CA GLY A 332 16.11 52.21 35.83
C GLY A 332 17.31 51.47 36.40
N ILE A 333 17.75 50.35 35.79
CA ILE A 333 18.83 49.49 36.31
C ILE A 333 20.23 49.97 35.85
N GLY A 334 20.34 51.13 35.19
CA GLY A 334 21.62 51.66 34.73
C GLY A 334 21.71 53.18 34.87
N GLY A 335 22.07 53.66 36.06
CA GLY A 335 22.37 55.06 36.33
C GLY A 335 23.13 55.27 37.65
N GLU A 336 24.39 55.68 37.53
CA GLU A 336 25.19 56.48 38.48
C GLU A 336 25.67 55.86 39.82
N ARG A 337 26.88 55.27 39.78
CA ARG A 337 27.85 55.49 40.88
C ARG A 337 28.30 56.94 40.82
N ARG A 338 27.56 57.83 41.49
CA ARG A 338 28.00 59.19 41.79
C ARG A 338 29.11 59.05 42.85
N GLY A 339 30.36 59.25 42.44
CA GLY A 339 31.50 59.32 43.35
C GLY A 339 31.28 60.49 44.31
N GLY A 340 31.01 60.18 45.58
CA GLY A 340 31.11 61.15 46.67
C GLY A 340 32.58 61.31 47.01
N GLY A 341 33.18 62.41 46.56
CA GLY A 341 34.39 62.94 47.18
C GLY A 341 34.05 63.34 48.61
N GLY A 342 34.84 62.83 49.56
CA GLY A 342 34.84 63.32 50.92
C GLY A 342 35.47 64.70 50.97
N ASP A 343 34.73 65.64 51.53
CA ASP A 343 35.23 66.89 52.10
C ASP A 343 34.55 66.98 53.47
N ASP A 344 35.26 66.51 54.50
CA ASP A 344 35.01 66.79 55.91
C ASP A 344 36.30 67.48 56.40
N GLY A 345 36.12 68.57 57.17
CA GLY A 345 37.20 69.39 57.71
C GLY A 345 38.03 68.75 58.81
#